data_AF-A0A2E9EA77-F1
#
_entry.id   AF-A0A2E9EA77-F1
#
_cell.length_a   1.000
_cell.length_b   1.000
_cell.length_c   1.000
_cell.angle_alpha   90.00
_cell.angle_beta   90.00
_cell.angle_gamma   90.00
#
_symmetry.space_group_name_H-M   'P 1'
#
loop_
_entity.id
_entity.type
_entity.pdbx_description
1 polymer ?
#
loop_
_entity_poly.entity_id
_entity_poly.type
_entity_poly.pdbx_seq_one_letter_code
_entity_poly.pdbx_strand_id
1 'polypeptide(L)' 'MELIVDPSASQEYIEDCQVCCNPFELRVVRDGNESSIEIYGDI' A
#
# COMPACT_ATOMS: atom_id res chain seq x y z
N MET A 1 -6.93 9.35 5.48
CA MET A 1 -7.05 8.26 4.50
C MET A 1 -6.87 6.96 5.24
N GLU A 2 -7.75 6.00 4.98
CA GLU A 2 -7.68 4.64 5.49
C GLU A 2 -7.74 3.71 4.27
N LEU A 3 -6.84 2.72 4.20
CA LEU A 3 -6.83 1.71 3.13
C LEU A 3 -7.12 0.34 3.76
N ILE A 4 -8.07 -0.38 3.18
CA ILE A 4 -8.34 -1.77 3.53
C ILE A 4 -7.61 -2.64 2.52
N VAL A 5 -6.69 -3.47 3.02
CA VAL A 5 -5.90 -4.39 2.19
C VAL A 5 -6.20 -5.84 2.57
N ASP A 6 -6.16 -6.73 1.58
CA ASP A 6 -6.25 -8.16 1.82
C ASP A 6 -4.87 -8.69 2.27
N PRO A 7 -4.69 -9.29 3.46
CA PRO A 7 -3.40 -9.88 3.85
C PRO A 7 -3.22 -11.30 3.29
N SER A 8 -4.13 -11.82 2.46
CA SER A 8 -4.08 -13.20 1.96
C SER A 8 -2.95 -13.44 0.95
N ALA A 9 -2.49 -12.39 0.26
CA ALA A 9 -1.47 -12.48 -0.78
C ALA A 9 -0.65 -11.18 -0.87
N SER A 10 0.52 -11.25 -1.50
CA SER A 10 1.27 -10.04 -1.86
C SER A 10 0.52 -9.25 -2.92
N GLN A 11 0.39 -7.94 -2.73
CA GLN A 11 -0.43 -7.05 -3.55
C GLN A 11 0.20 -5.66 -3.69
N GLU A 12 -0.13 -4.98 -4.78
CA GLU A 12 0.29 -3.62 -5.07
C GLU A 12 -0.95 -2.75 -5.35
N TYR A 13 -1.00 -1.58 -4.72
CA TYR A 13 -2.08 -0.61 -4.82
C TYR A 13 -1.48 0.73 -5.24
N ILE A 14 -2.15 1.41 -6.17
CA ILE A 14 -1.82 2.79 -6.54
C ILE A 14 -3.03 3.64 -6.16
N GLU A 15 -2.81 4.63 -5.30
CA GLU A 15 -3.86 5.48 -4.75
C GLU A 15 -3.40 6.95 -4.79
N ASP A 16 -4.35 7.87 -4.90
CA ASP A 16 -4.04 9.30 -4.88
C ASP A 16 -4.09 9.87 -3.46
N CYS A 17 -3.13 10.72 -3.11
CA CYS A 17 -3.18 11.48 -1.87
C CYS A 17 -4.42 12.40 -1.86
N GLN A 18 -5.30 12.25 -0.87
CA GLN A 18 -6.55 13.03 -0.80
C GLN A 18 -6.36 14.53 -0.54
N VAL A 19 -5.13 14.99 -0.31
CA VAL A 19 -4.80 16.41 -0.06
C VAL A 19 -4.18 17.06 -1.30
N CYS A 20 -3.20 16.39 -1.92
CA CYS A 20 -2.42 16.93 -3.03
C CYS A 20 -2.64 16.25 -4.38
N CYS A 21 -3.47 15.20 -4.45
CA CYS A 21 -3.74 14.39 -5.65
C CYS A 21 -2.48 13.84 -6.33
N ASN A 22 -1.39 13.67 -5.57
CA ASN A 22 -0.20 12.97 -6.04
C ASN A 22 -0.40 11.46 -5.81
N PRO A 23 -0.08 10.62 -6.80
CA PRO A 23 -0.16 9.19 -6.63
C PRO A 23 0.91 8.69 -5.67
N PHE A 24 0.54 7.72 -4.84
CA PHE A 24 1.47 6.92 -4.03
C PHE A 24 1.20 5.44 -4.28
N GLU A 25 2.25 4.64 -4.11
CA GLU A 25 2.23 3.19 -4.26
C GLU A 25 2.31 2.54 -2.88
N LEU A 26 1.47 1.54 -2.65
CA LEU A 26 1.50 0.71 -1.45
C LEU A 26 1.70 -0.75 -1.85
N ARG A 27 2.71 -1.39 -1.27
CA ARG A 27 2.97 -2.81 -1.42
C ARG A 27 2.70 -3.55 -0.13
N VAL A 28 1.86 -4.56 -0.22
CA VAL A 28 1.68 -5.56 0.84
C VAL A 28 2.56 -6.74 0.46
N VAL A 29 3.57 -7.03 1.28
CA VAL A 29 4.47 -8.16 1.07
C VAL A 29 4.09 -9.25 2.06
N ARG A 30 3.86 -10.46 1.56
CA ARG A 30 3.61 -11.65 2.37
C ARG A 30 4.79 -12.61 2.31
N ASP A 31 5.37 -12.92 3.46
CA ASP A 31 6.39 -13.96 3.63
C ASP A 31 5.90 -15.00 4.65
N GLY A 32 5.33 -16.09 4.14
CA GLY A 32 4.71 -17.13 4.97
C GLY A 32 3.57 -16.61 5.85
N ASN A 33 3.81 -16.58 7.17
CA ASN A 33 2.87 -16.08 8.19
C ASN A 33 3.13 -14.62 8.58
N GLU A 34 4.16 -13.99 8.03
CA GLU A 34 4.47 -12.58 8.25
C GLU A 34 3.93 -11.72 7.09
N SER A 35 3.54 -10.50 7.40
CA SER A 35 3.12 -9.52 6.41
C SER A 35 3.73 -8.16 6.76
N SER A 36 4.31 -7.51 5.76
CA SER A 36 4.87 -6.16 5.87
C SER A 36 4.23 -5.24 4.84
N ILE A 37 4.27 -3.94 5.12
CA ILE A 37 3.74 -2.90 4.25
C ILE A 37 4.87 -1.95 3.89
N GLU A 38 5.04 -1.69 2.60
CA GLU A 38 5.99 -0.73 2.05
C GLU A 38 5.19 0.36 1.33
N ILE A 39 5.57 1.63 1.55
CA ILE A 39 4.89 2.78 0.95
C ILE A 39 5.94 3.59 0.20
N TYR A 40 5.63 3.91 -1.06
CA TYR A 40 6.48 4.70 -1.95
C TYR A 40 5.68 5.88 -2.47
N GLY A 41 6.25 7.08 -2.38
CA GLY A 41 5.64 8.29 -2.92
C GLY A 41 6.37 9.54 -2.49
N ASP A 42 6.34 10.57 -3.33
CA ASP A 42 6.78 11.92 -3.00
C ASP A 42 5.66 12.60 -2.21
N ILE A 43 5.83 12.70 -0.89
CA ILE A 43 4.87 13.33 0.04
C ILE A 43 5.00 14.86 -0.03
#